data_AF-A0A950UAI2-F1
#
_entry.id   AF-A0A950UAI2-F1
#
_cell.length_a   1.000
_cell.length_b   1.000
_cell.length_c   1.000
_cell.angle_alpha   90.00
_cell.angle_beta   90.00
_cell.angle_gamma   90.00
#
_symmetry.space_group_name_H-M   'P 1'
#
loop_
_entity.id
_entity.type
_entity.pdbx_description
1 polymer ?
#
loop_
_entity_poly.entity_id
_entity_poly.type
_entity_poly.pdbx_seq_one_letter_code
_entity_poly.pdbx_strand_id
1 'polypeptide(L)'
;MFSSFNARATGLPILDAQADFRRARRGHRAMRVARWFTRKRGCACPLTLTDSEAGNGGVTRLEVVPLDSIVGTVEPTAQFDANFRPASETLRWRWEQIALAHRKGHVLPPIVVRKRPEGYYVVDGRHRVSVAR
;
A
#
# COMPACT_ATOMS: atom_id res chain seq x y z
N MET A 1 16.86 -7.76 -0.86
CA MET A 1 16.24 -8.90 -1.56
C MET A 1 14.88 -8.46 -2.09
N PHE A 2 14.81 -8.10 -3.37
CA PHE A 2 13.56 -7.79 -4.08
C PHE A 2 12.88 -9.11 -4.45
N SER A 3 12.21 -9.77 -3.51
CA SER A 3 11.77 -11.15 -3.70
C SER A 3 10.32 -11.33 -3.30
N SER A 4 9.41 -11.23 -4.29
CA SER A 4 8.15 -12.01 -4.35
C SER A 4 7.34 -11.81 -5.65
N PHE A 5 7.58 -10.76 -6.45
CA PHE A 5 6.74 -10.50 -7.64
C PHE A 5 6.99 -11.42 -8.85
N ASN A 6 8.16 -12.06 -8.93
CA ASN A 6 8.55 -12.85 -10.11
C ASN A 6 7.93 -14.25 -10.18
N ALA A 7 7.28 -14.72 -9.11
CA ALA A 7 6.76 -16.09 -9.07
C ALA A 7 5.55 -16.34 -9.99
N ARG A 8 4.93 -15.30 -10.57
CA ARG A 8 3.67 -15.42 -11.34
C ARG A 8 3.54 -14.42 -12.50
N ALA A 9 4.64 -14.08 -13.17
CA ALA A 9 4.58 -13.26 -14.38
C ALA A 9 4.24 -14.14 -15.58
N THR A 10 3.16 -13.81 -16.32
CA THR A 10 2.78 -14.53 -17.54
C THR A 10 3.56 -14.07 -18.77
N GLY A 11 4.42 -13.05 -18.61
CA GLY A 11 5.10 -12.35 -19.69
C GLY A 11 4.27 -11.23 -20.32
N LEU A 12 3.01 -11.09 -19.93
CA LEU A 12 2.10 -10.05 -20.41
C LEU A 12 1.84 -9.02 -19.30
N PRO A 13 2.61 -7.91 -19.25
CA PRO A 13 2.65 -7.05 -18.07
C PRO A 13 1.33 -6.35 -17.77
N ILE A 14 0.48 -6.12 -18.78
CA ILE A 14 -0.86 -5.55 -18.63
C ILE A 14 -1.80 -6.54 -17.93
N LEU A 15 -1.83 -7.80 -18.39
CA LEU A 15 -2.68 -8.84 -17.78
C LEU A 15 -2.22 -9.16 -16.36
N ASP A 16 -0.91 -9.20 -16.15
CA ASP A 16 -0.34 -9.42 -14.83
C ASP A 16 -0.76 -8.31 -13.85
N ALA A 17 -0.69 -7.02 -14.26
CA ALA A 17 -1.14 -5.90 -13.44
C ALA A 17 -2.63 -6.00 -13.07
N GLN A 18 -3.48 -6.36 -14.02
CA GLN A 18 -4.91 -6.59 -13.75
C GLN A 18 -5.15 -7.77 -12.80
N ALA A 19 -4.41 -8.87 -12.98
CA ALA A 19 -4.50 -10.05 -12.13
C ALA A 19 -4.04 -9.76 -10.69
N ASP A 20 -2.97 -8.97 -10.54
CA ASP A 20 -2.48 -8.54 -9.23
C ASP A 20 -3.49 -7.65 -8.52
N PHE A 21 -4.13 -6.70 -9.20
CA PHE A 21 -5.19 -5.90 -8.60
C PHE A 21 -6.34 -6.77 -8.09
N ARG A 22 -6.79 -7.74 -8.91
CA ARG A 22 -7.84 -8.70 -8.50
C ARG A 22 -7.39 -9.54 -7.30
N ARG A 23 -6.12 -9.94 -7.22
CA ARG A 23 -5.55 -10.69 -6.08
C ARG A 23 -5.51 -9.84 -4.81
N ALA A 24 -4.99 -8.62 -4.90
CA ALA A 24 -4.92 -7.69 -3.77
C ALA A 24 -6.32 -7.40 -3.19
N ARG A 25 -7.33 -7.20 -4.07
CA ARG A 25 -8.73 -6.99 -3.67
C ARG A 25 -9.39 -8.23 -3.06
N ARG A 26 -9.04 -9.44 -3.52
CA ARG A 26 -9.49 -10.69 -2.87
C ARG A 26 -8.98 -10.79 -1.44
N GLY A 27 -7.76 -10.33 -1.17
CA GLY A 27 -7.23 -10.24 0.20
C GLY A 27 -8.07 -9.34 1.12
N HIS A 28 -8.52 -8.19 0.63
CA HIS A 28 -9.42 -7.29 1.38
C HIS A 28 -10.79 -7.94 1.64
N ARG A 29 -11.36 -8.62 0.63
CA ARG A 29 -12.62 -9.37 0.79
C ARG A 29 -12.51 -10.51 1.82
N ALA A 30 -11.42 -11.27 1.76
CA ALA A 30 -11.15 -12.33 2.73
C ALA A 30 -11.02 -11.79 4.16
N MET A 31 -10.34 -10.66 4.34
CA MET A 31 -10.25 -9.99 5.64
C MET A 31 -11.63 -9.60 6.19
N ARG A 32 -12.54 -9.08 5.35
CA ARG A 32 -13.91 -8.76 5.77
C ARG A 32 -14.69 -9.98 6.26
N VAL A 33 -14.56 -11.12 5.57
CA VAL A 33 -15.19 -12.38 5.98
C VAL A 33 -14.57 -12.91 7.27
N ALA A 34 -13.24 -12.90 7.36
CA ALA A 34 -12.52 -13.31 8.56
C ALA A 34 -12.93 -12.47 9.79
N ARG A 35 -13.09 -11.15 9.62
CA ARG A 35 -13.55 -10.26 10.70
C ARG A 35 -14.97 -10.57 11.18
N TRP A 36 -15.86 -10.99 10.29
CA TRP A 36 -17.20 -11.45 10.67
C TRP A 36 -17.10 -12.72 11.54
N PHE A 37 -16.25 -13.67 11.13
CA PHE A 37 -16.01 -14.90 11.90
C PHE A 37 -15.32 -14.67 13.25
N THR A 38 -14.28 -13.84 13.31
CA THR A 38 -13.48 -13.66 14.53
C THR A 38 -14.04 -12.64 15.50
N ARG A 39 -15.22 -12.05 15.22
CA ARG A 39 -15.88 -10.98 16.02
C ARG A 39 -14.96 -9.80 16.41
N LYS A 40 -13.81 -9.63 15.74
CA LYS A 40 -12.84 -8.57 16.02
C LYS A 40 -13.39 -7.24 15.53
N ARG A 41 -13.67 -6.33 16.47
CA ARG A 41 -14.00 -4.93 16.19
C ARG A 41 -12.70 -4.17 15.89
N GLY A 42 -12.66 -3.45 14.78
CA GLY A 42 -11.49 -2.64 14.38
C GLY A 42 -11.79 -1.85 13.10
N CYS A 43 -11.08 -0.76 12.85
CA CYS A 43 -11.25 -0.03 11.60
C CYS A 43 -10.64 -0.85 10.45
N ALA A 44 -11.26 -0.84 9.26
CA ALA A 44 -10.72 -1.54 8.11
C ALA A 44 -9.54 -0.79 7.45
N CYS A 45 -9.35 0.47 7.80
CA CYS A 45 -8.43 1.41 7.16
C CYS A 45 -7.03 1.38 7.82
N PRO A 46 -5.99 1.92 7.14
CA PRO A 46 -4.68 2.15 7.73
C PRO A 46 -4.74 2.93 9.04
N LEU A 47 -3.78 2.67 9.93
CA LEU A 47 -3.60 3.46 11.14
C LEU A 47 -3.36 4.92 10.74
N THR A 48 -4.08 5.86 11.35
CA THR A 48 -3.98 7.29 11.05
C THR A 48 -3.20 8.00 12.14
N LEU A 49 -2.17 8.75 11.75
CA LEU A 49 -1.45 9.63 12.66
C LEU A 49 -2.06 11.03 12.61
N THR A 50 -2.80 11.41 13.66
CA THR A 50 -3.37 12.77 13.77
C THR A 50 -2.28 13.83 13.73
N ASP A 51 -2.48 14.86 12.91
CA ASP A 51 -1.45 15.87 12.56
C ASP A 51 -1.06 16.77 13.74
N SER A 52 -1.77 16.72 14.87
CA SER A 52 -1.40 17.48 16.08
C SER A 52 -0.05 17.06 16.69
N GLU A 53 0.45 15.86 16.35
CA GLU A 53 1.78 15.38 16.77
C GLU A 53 2.79 15.38 15.61
N ALA A 54 2.43 16.04 14.51
CA ALA A 54 3.23 16.17 13.31
C ALA A 54 4.14 17.39 13.35
N GLY A 55 5.21 17.34 14.14
CA GLY A 55 6.28 18.33 13.98
C GLY A 55 6.76 18.40 12.53
N ASN A 56 6.68 19.58 11.91
CA ASN A 56 7.03 19.83 10.50
C ASN A 56 8.54 20.07 10.25
N GLY A 57 9.40 19.83 11.25
CA GLY A 57 10.81 20.26 11.25
C GLY A 57 11.85 19.13 11.20
N GLY A 58 11.76 18.22 10.22
CA GLY A 58 12.73 17.13 10.05
C GLY A 58 13.62 17.30 8.82
N VAL A 59 14.81 16.68 8.84
CA VAL A 59 15.68 16.59 7.65
C VAL A 59 15.08 15.59 6.66
N THR A 60 14.81 16.03 5.44
CA THR A 60 14.38 15.16 4.34
C THR A 60 15.58 14.38 3.80
N ARG A 61 15.49 13.04 3.77
CA ARG A 61 16.52 12.17 3.21
C ARG A 61 15.90 11.04 2.38
N LEU A 62 16.65 10.58 1.38
CA LEU A 62 16.29 9.39 0.62
C LEU A 62 16.87 8.15 1.32
N GLU A 63 16.00 7.21 1.67
CA GLU A 63 16.41 5.95 2.30
C GLU A 63 15.57 4.77 1.80
N VAL A 64 16.15 3.56 1.88
CA VAL A 64 15.40 2.33 1.61
C VAL A 64 14.62 1.96 2.87
N VAL A 65 13.30 1.90 2.75
CA VAL A 65 12.38 1.58 3.85
C VAL A 65 11.81 0.17 3.65
N PRO A 66 11.93 -0.74 4.64
CA PRO A 66 11.25 -2.04 4.60
C PRO A 66 9.72 -1.87 4.55
N LEU A 67 9.03 -2.59 3.67
CA LEU A 67 7.57 -2.48 3.54
C LEU A 67 6.82 -2.84 4.82
N ASP A 68 7.33 -3.80 5.60
CA ASP A 68 6.72 -4.22 6.87
C ASP A 68 6.85 -3.17 7.99
N SER A 69 7.73 -2.19 7.82
CA SER A 69 7.85 -1.05 8.73
C SER A 69 6.85 0.07 8.42
N ILE A 70 6.07 -0.04 7.34
CA ILE A 70 5.04 0.93 6.97
C ILE A 70 3.74 0.55 7.69
N VAL A 71 3.40 1.32 8.72
CA VAL A 71 2.32 1.00 9.67
C VAL A 71 1.00 1.68 9.32
N GLY A 72 1.05 2.84 8.66
CA GLY A 72 -0.15 3.64 8.48
C GLY A 72 -0.01 4.81 7.51
N THR A 73 -1.02 5.66 7.50
CA THR A 73 -1.05 6.90 6.71
C THR A 73 -1.14 8.10 7.65
N VAL A 74 -0.65 9.26 7.21
CA VAL A 74 -0.87 10.50 7.97
C VAL A 74 -2.35 10.88 7.91
N GLU A 75 -2.92 10.96 6.71
CA GLU A 75 -4.34 11.30 6.56
C GLU A 75 -5.21 10.03 6.49
N PRO A 76 -6.41 10.07 7.07
CA PRO A 76 -7.41 9.02 6.92
C PRO A 76 -7.78 8.75 5.46
N THR A 77 -7.92 7.48 5.09
CA THR A 77 -8.42 7.08 3.79
C THR A 77 -9.26 5.81 3.87
N ALA A 78 -10.40 5.81 3.17
CA ALA A 78 -11.25 4.63 3.02
C ALA A 78 -10.91 3.81 1.75
N GLN A 79 -9.94 4.28 0.96
CA GLN A 79 -9.58 3.67 -0.32
C GLN A 79 -8.71 2.41 -0.12
N PHE A 80 -7.99 2.33 1.00
CA PHE A 80 -7.11 1.21 1.31
C PHE A 80 -7.49 0.56 2.63
N ASP A 81 -7.16 -0.71 2.79
CA ASP A 81 -7.28 -1.40 4.07
C ASP A 81 -6.02 -1.23 4.95
N ALA A 82 -6.06 -1.76 6.17
CA ALA A 82 -4.93 -1.71 7.12
C ALA A 82 -3.62 -2.30 6.57
N ASN A 83 -3.69 -3.15 5.54
CA ASN A 83 -2.53 -3.71 4.87
C ASN A 83 -2.19 -3.01 3.55
N PHE A 84 -2.75 -1.83 3.29
CA PHE A 84 -2.65 -1.10 2.02
C PHE A 84 -3.21 -1.87 0.82
N ARG A 85 -4.15 -2.81 1.00
CA ARG A 85 -4.84 -3.44 -0.14
C ARG A 85 -5.93 -2.51 -0.66
N PRO A 86 -6.19 -2.48 -1.98
CA PRO A 86 -7.24 -1.65 -2.54
C PRO A 86 -8.62 -2.10 -2.03
N ALA A 87 -9.28 -1.21 -1.30
CA ALA A 87 -10.63 -1.44 -0.76
C ALA A 87 -11.72 -1.04 -1.76
N SER A 88 -11.43 -0.09 -2.66
CA SER A 88 -12.35 0.41 -3.69
C SER A 88 -11.95 0.01 -5.12
N GLU A 89 -12.95 -0.20 -5.97
CA GLU A 89 -12.73 -0.45 -7.41
C GLU A 89 -12.29 0.79 -8.17
N THR A 90 -12.61 1.99 -7.67
CA THR A 90 -12.21 3.26 -8.29
C THR A 90 -10.70 3.43 -8.39
N LEU A 91 -9.93 2.70 -7.58
CA LEU A 91 -8.46 2.72 -7.60
C LEU A 91 -7.86 1.89 -8.72
N ARG A 92 -8.65 1.00 -9.34
CA ARG A 92 -8.17 0.01 -10.32
C ARG A 92 -7.29 0.65 -11.37
N TRP A 93 -7.81 1.67 -12.04
CA TRP A 93 -7.10 2.32 -13.15
C TRP A 93 -5.71 2.81 -12.72
N ARG A 94 -5.65 3.65 -11.69
CA ARG A 94 -4.38 4.22 -11.20
C ARG A 94 -3.44 3.14 -10.65
N TRP A 95 -3.98 2.16 -9.94
CA TRP A 95 -3.21 1.06 -9.37
C TRP A 95 -2.57 0.18 -10.45
N GLU A 96 -3.36 -0.23 -11.46
CA GLU A 96 -2.88 -1.03 -12.59
C GLU A 96 -1.82 -0.29 -13.41
N GLN A 97 -1.96 1.03 -13.61
CA GLN A 97 -0.93 1.84 -14.28
C GLN A 97 0.39 1.87 -13.51
N ILE A 98 0.34 2.00 -12.18
CA ILE A 98 1.54 1.98 -11.34
C ILE A 98 2.17 0.58 -11.33
N ALA A 99 1.36 -0.48 -11.23
CA ALA A 99 1.83 -1.86 -11.31
C ALA A 99 2.47 -2.18 -12.67
N LEU A 100 1.87 -1.70 -13.76
CA LEU A 100 2.41 -1.82 -15.10
C LEU A 100 3.75 -1.09 -15.22
N ALA A 101 3.83 0.14 -14.72
CA ALA A 101 5.06 0.93 -14.75
C ALA A 101 6.18 0.25 -13.96
N HIS A 102 5.86 -0.26 -12.77
CA HIS A 102 6.79 -1.04 -11.95
C HIS A 102 7.29 -2.29 -12.67
N ARG A 103 6.39 -3.07 -13.30
CA ARG A 103 6.73 -4.29 -14.07
C ARG A 103 7.60 -4.01 -15.29
N LYS A 104 7.39 -2.86 -15.95
CA LYS A 104 8.22 -2.41 -17.08
C LYS A 104 9.59 -1.87 -16.65
N GLY A 105 9.86 -1.79 -15.34
CA GLY A 105 11.10 -1.21 -14.83
C GLY A 105 11.16 0.31 -14.98
N HIS A 106 10.01 0.99 -15.17
CA HIS A 106 10.00 2.44 -15.18
C HIS A 106 10.33 2.96 -13.79
N VAL A 107 11.16 4.01 -13.74
CA VAL A 107 11.50 4.69 -12.49
C VAL A 107 10.25 5.37 -11.95
N LEU A 108 9.76 4.88 -10.82
CA LEU A 108 8.68 5.51 -10.07
C LEU A 108 9.29 6.52 -9.08
N PRO A 109 8.63 7.68 -8.85
CA PRO A 109 9.10 8.60 -7.84
C PRO A 109 9.12 7.90 -6.47
N PRO A 110 10.01 8.30 -5.55
CA PRO A 110 10.02 7.76 -4.19
C PRO A 110 8.71 8.08 -3.47
N ILE A 111 8.38 7.26 -2.48
CA ILE A 111 7.28 7.54 -1.55
C ILE A 111 7.72 8.57 -0.53
N VAL A 112 6.77 9.32 0.02
CA VAL A 112 7.03 10.26 1.12
C VAL A 112 6.44 9.66 2.38
N VAL A 113 7.30 9.43 3.38
CA VAL A 113 6.93 8.84 4.67
C VAL A 113 7.45 9.69 5.82
N ARG A 114 6.75 9.63 6.94
CA ARG A 114 7.15 10.24 8.21
C ARG A 114 7.51 9.14 9.19
N LYS A 115 8.72 9.21 9.75
CA LYS A 115 9.20 8.26 10.76
C LYS A 115 8.65 8.62 12.14
N ARG A 116 8.22 7.60 12.88
CA ARG A 116 7.77 7.64 14.27
C ARG A 116 8.32 6.42 15.03
N PRO A 117 8.20 6.38 16.37
CA PRO A 117 8.68 5.24 17.15
C PRO A 117 8.05 3.92 16.75
N GLU A 118 6.79 3.93 16.31
CA GLU A 118 6.04 2.71 15.94
C GLU A 118 6.37 2.24 14.52
N GLY A 119 6.93 3.11 13.67
CA GLY A 119 7.28 2.83 12.28
C GLY A 119 7.08 4.02 11.35
N TYR A 120 6.79 3.73 10.08
CA TYR A 120 6.66 4.72 9.01
C TYR A 120 5.19 4.95 8.64
N TYR A 121 4.83 6.23 8.54
CA TYR A 121 3.50 6.67 8.12
C TYR A 121 3.58 7.31 6.73
N VAL A 122 2.77 6.84 5.79
CA VAL A 122 2.74 7.34 4.42
C VAL A 122 2.07 8.70 4.38
N VAL A 123 2.81 9.70 3.89
CA VAL A 123 2.32 11.02 3.52
C VAL A 123 1.83 10.98 2.08
N ASP A 124 2.68 10.51 1.16
CA ASP A 124 2.35 10.33 -0.25
C ASP A 124 2.88 8.99 -0.80
N GLY A 125 2.18 8.45 -1.82
CA GLY A 125 2.57 7.23 -2.50
C GLY A 125 1.87 5.96 -2.06
N ARG A 126 0.69 6.06 -1.43
CA ARG A 126 -0.13 4.92 -0.97
C ARG A 126 -0.33 3.83 -2.01
N HIS A 127 -0.56 4.21 -3.28
CA HIS A 127 -0.69 3.26 -4.39
C HIS A 127 0.60 2.49 -4.67
N ARG A 128 1.77 3.14 -4.58
CA ARG A 128 3.08 2.50 -4.79
C ARG A 128 3.38 1.51 -3.66
N VAL A 129 3.07 1.88 -2.42
CA VAL A 129 3.14 0.97 -1.26
C VAL A 129 2.24 -0.25 -1.48
N SER A 130 1.00 -0.03 -1.93
CA SER A 130 0.05 -1.09 -2.24
C SER A 130 0.53 -2.03 -3.35
N VAL A 131 1.17 -1.51 -4.39
CA VAL A 131 1.74 -2.30 -5.50
C VAL A 131 2.98 -3.07 -5.07
N ALA A 132 3.80 -2.51 -4.19
CA ALA A 132 5.04 -3.14 -3.77
C ALA A 132 4.85 -4.32 -2.80
N ARG A 133 3.67 -4.43 -2.17
CA ARG A 133 3.34 -5.40 -1.12
C ARG A 133 2.60 -6.62 -1.66
#